data_AF-A0A952Q6S9-F1
#
_entry.id   AF-A0A952Q6S9-F1
#
_cell.length_a   1.000
_cell.length_b   1.000
_cell.length_c   1.000
_cell.angle_alpha   90.00
_cell.angle_beta   90.00
_cell.angle_gamma   90.00
#
_symmetry.space_group_name_H-M   'P 1'
#
loop_
_entity.id
_entity.type
_entity.pdbx_description
1 polymer ?
#
loop_
_entity_poly.entity_id
_entity_poly.type
_entity_poly.pdbx_seq_one_letter_code
_entity_poly.pdbx_strand_id
1 'polypeptide(L)'
;MLKGFKEFVMRGNVIDLAVAVVIGAAFTAVVNALVEGLLNPALGALFSADNLKAAWTVEIPSLSGGEPAVLAFGAVVAAAIQFLLVAAAVYFVLVFPMNKMRERAEARRAAGATEAEVAPDELSLLTEIRDLLAARKE
;
A
#
# COMPACT_ATOMS: atom_id res chain seq x y z
N MET A 1 -17.71 9.87 30.55
CA MET A 1 -16.81 9.98 29.37
C MET A 1 -16.17 8.65 29.00
N LEU A 2 -15.49 7.93 29.91
CA LEU A 2 -14.90 6.61 29.62
C LEU A 2 -15.91 5.56 29.09
N LYS A 3 -17.15 5.53 29.62
CA LYS A 3 -18.21 4.61 29.15
C LYS A 3 -18.62 4.90 27.69
N GLY A 4 -18.84 6.17 27.35
CA GLY A 4 -19.18 6.60 25.99
C GLY A 4 -18.02 6.44 25.00
N PHE A 5 -16.76 6.59 25.45
CA PHE A 5 -15.59 6.27 24.64
C PHE A 5 -15.47 4.77 24.36
N LYS A 6 -15.72 3.92 25.36
CA LYS A 6 -15.79 2.46 25.17
C LYS A 6 -16.89 2.07 24.18
N GLU A 7 -18.10 2.63 24.30
CA GLU A 7 -19.19 2.39 23.33
C GLU A 7 -18.86 2.87 21.91
N PHE A 8 -18.11 3.96 21.79
CA PHE A 8 -17.66 4.48 20.49
C PHE A 8 -16.63 3.55 19.84
N VAL A 9 -15.63 3.10 20.59
CA VAL A 9 -14.60 2.18 20.10
C VAL A 9 -15.18 0.80 19.83
N MET A 10 -16.12 0.30 20.65
CA MET A 10 -16.75 -1.01 20.42
C MET A 10 -17.67 -1.05 19.19
N ARG A 11 -17.87 0.07 18.50
CA ARG A 11 -18.48 0.09 17.16
C ARG A 11 -17.47 -0.53 16.18
N GLY A 12 -17.69 -1.77 15.75
CA GLY A 12 -16.70 -2.59 15.01
C GLY A 12 -15.97 -1.88 13.87
N ASN A 13 -16.68 -1.04 13.09
CA ASN A 13 -16.09 -0.24 12.02
C ASN A 13 -14.95 0.70 12.45
N VAL A 14 -14.93 1.16 13.71
CA VAL A 14 -13.89 2.08 14.22
C VAL A 14 -12.62 1.31 14.58
N ILE A 15 -12.74 0.10 15.12
CA ILE A 15 -11.58 -0.75 15.45
C ILE A 15 -10.89 -1.20 14.17
N ASP A 16 -11.64 -1.67 13.17
CA ASP A 16 -11.06 -2.12 11.90
C ASP A 16 -10.33 -0.98 11.17
N LEU A 17 -10.91 0.22 11.20
CA LEU A 17 -10.28 1.41 10.64
C LEU A 17 -9.01 1.80 11.42
N ALA A 18 -9.06 1.78 12.75
CA ALA A 18 -7.89 2.08 13.59
C ALA A 18 -6.74 1.09 13.34
N VAL A 19 -7.06 -0.20 13.24
CA VAL A 19 -6.09 -1.26 12.94
C VAL A 19 -5.50 -1.05 11.54
N ALA A 20 -6.32 -0.75 10.53
CA ALA A 20 -5.84 -0.48 9.17
C ALA A 20 -4.85 0.69 9.13
N VAL A 21 -5.13 1.78 9.84
CA VAL A 21 -4.24 2.95 9.90
C VAL A 21 -2.91 2.63 10.60
N VAL A 22 -2.96 1.94 11.75
CA VAL A 22 -1.75 1.58 12.51
C VAL A 22 -0.87 0.61 11.72
N ILE A 23 -1.47 -0.43 11.12
CA ILE A 23 -0.73 -1.38 10.29
C ILE A 23 -0.16 -0.68 9.05
N GLY A 24 -0.93 0.19 8.40
CA GLY A 24 -0.45 0.97 7.26
C GLY A 24 0.75 1.85 7.60
N ALA A 25 0.73 2.51 8.75
CA ALA A 25 1.85 3.34 9.21
C ALA A 25 3.10 2.50 9.55
N ALA A 26 2.93 1.41 10.31
CA ALA A 26 4.02 0.52 10.65
C ALA A 26 4.64 -0.13 9.40
N PHE A 27 3.80 -0.52 8.44
CA PHE A 27 4.27 -1.12 7.19
C PHE A 27 5.06 -0.11 6.34
N THR A 28 4.57 1.13 6.23
CA THR A 28 5.29 2.21 5.54
C THR A 28 6.68 2.43 6.15
N ALA A 29 6.80 2.36 7.47
CA ALA A 29 8.11 2.47 8.15
C ALA A 29 9.07 1.32 7.78
N VAL A 30 8.58 0.07 7.67
CA VAL A 30 9.40 -1.07 7.23
C VAL A 30 9.88 -0.90 5.80
N VAL A 31 8.99 -0.45 4.90
CA VAL A 31 9.35 -0.16 3.51
C VAL A 31 10.40 0.93 3.44
N ASN A 32 10.20 2.04 4.16
CA ASN A 32 11.16 3.14 4.18
C ASN A 32 12.51 2.68 4.70
N ALA A 33 12.55 1.87 5.77
CA ALA A 33 13.80 1.32 6.28
C ALA A 33 14.53 0.43 5.26
N LEU A 34 13.80 -0.38 4.47
CA LEU A 34 14.38 -1.19 3.40
C LEU A 34 14.93 -0.31 2.26
N VAL A 35 14.18 0.72 1.87
CA VAL A 35 14.60 1.65 0.82
C VAL A 35 15.84 2.42 1.26
N GLU A 36 15.80 3.02 2.44
CA GLU A 36 16.88 3.83 2.97
C GLU A 36 18.12 2.99 3.29
N GLY A 37 17.93 1.77 3.81
CA GLY A 37 19.02 0.88 4.22
C GLY A 37 19.66 0.10 3.08
N LEU A 38 18.92 -0.26 2.04
CA LEU A 38 19.42 -1.14 0.97
C LEU A 38 19.42 -0.47 -0.40
N LEU A 39 18.32 0.20 -0.78
CA LEU A 39 18.19 0.78 -2.11
C LEU A 39 18.95 2.10 -2.26
N ASN A 40 18.87 3.01 -1.28
CA ASN A 40 19.58 4.30 -1.33
C ASN A 40 21.11 4.14 -1.42
N PRO A 41 21.77 3.25 -0.66
CA PRO A 41 23.20 3.00 -0.82
C PRO A 41 23.54 2.36 -2.16
N ALA A 42 22.71 1.41 -2.64
CA ALA A 42 22.89 0.81 -3.95
C ALA A 42 22.77 1.83 -5.09
N LEU A 43 21.83 2.78 -4.98
CA LEU A 43 21.68 3.89 -5.93
C LEU A 43 22.81 4.90 -5.81
N GLY A 44 23.25 5.22 -4.59
CA GLY A 44 24.44 6.04 -4.36
C GLY A 44 25.68 5.44 -5.02
N ALA A 45 25.83 4.12 -4.96
CA ALA A 45 26.94 3.40 -5.60
C ALA A 45 26.80 3.29 -7.13
N LEU A 46 25.60 3.03 -7.66
CA LEU A 46 25.38 2.82 -9.10
C LEU A 46 25.27 4.12 -9.91
N PHE A 47 24.69 5.16 -9.31
CA PHE A 47 24.38 6.41 -10.00
C PHE A 47 25.21 7.60 -9.53
N SER A 48 26.06 7.45 -8.50
CA SER A 48 26.63 8.59 -7.77
C SER A 48 25.55 9.64 -7.54
N ALA A 49 24.54 9.33 -6.72
CA ALA A 49 23.38 10.22 -6.51
C ALA A 49 23.77 11.66 -6.15
N ASP A 50 24.94 11.86 -5.54
CA ASP A 50 25.55 13.18 -5.31
C ASP A 50 25.86 13.94 -6.61
N ASN A 51 26.29 13.26 -7.68
CA ASN A 51 26.48 13.83 -9.02
C ASN A 51 25.17 14.17 -9.71
N LEU A 52 24.09 13.41 -9.50
CA LEU A 52 22.76 13.74 -10.05
C LEU A 52 22.11 14.91 -9.30
N LYS A 53 22.25 15.01 -7.97
CA LYS A 53 21.79 16.16 -7.20
C LYS A 53 22.58 17.44 -7.53
N ALA A 54 23.85 17.31 -7.87
CA ALA A 54 24.72 18.40 -8.34
C ALA A 54 24.61 18.66 -9.85
N ALA A 55 24.00 17.75 -10.63
CA ALA A 55 23.72 17.97 -12.04
C ALA A 55 22.49 18.86 -12.21
N TRP A 56 22.58 19.84 -13.11
CA TRP A 56 21.50 20.80 -13.39
C TRP A 56 21.06 21.64 -12.18
N THR A 57 22.02 22.07 -11.37
CA THR A 57 21.83 23.17 -10.42
C THR A 57 21.90 24.49 -11.17
N VAL A 58 20.79 25.22 -11.22
CA VAL A 58 20.77 26.61 -11.70
C VAL A 58 20.80 27.52 -10.48
N GLU A 59 21.90 28.22 -10.27
CA GLU A 59 22.01 29.26 -9.24
C GLU A 59 21.31 30.51 -9.74
N ILE A 60 20.24 30.92 -9.05
CA ILE A 60 19.56 32.18 -9.32
C ILE A 60 20.11 33.22 -8.33
N PRO A 61 20.71 34.32 -8.79
CA PRO A 61 21.15 35.39 -7.91
C PRO A 61 19.93 36.00 -7.19
N SER A 62 19.98 36.05 -5.86
CA SER A 62 18.90 36.64 -5.07
C SER A 62 18.90 38.16 -5.23
N LEU A 63 17.74 38.75 -5.53
CA LEU A 63 17.57 40.20 -5.68
C LEU A 63 17.62 40.95 -4.33
N SER A 64 17.73 40.25 -3.20
CA SER A 64 17.60 40.81 -1.85
C SER A 64 18.80 40.56 -0.92
N GLY A 65 19.98 40.24 -1.45
CA GLY A 65 21.21 40.14 -0.65
C GLY A 65 21.28 38.94 0.31
N GLY A 66 20.43 37.93 0.11
CA GLY A 66 20.49 36.64 0.81
C GLY A 66 21.20 35.56 -0.02
N GLU A 67 21.43 34.38 0.57
CA GLU A 67 22.06 33.25 -0.12
C GLU A 67 21.36 32.92 -1.46
N PRO A 68 22.13 32.59 -2.52
CA PRO A 68 21.58 32.32 -3.84
C PRO A 68 20.60 31.14 -3.80
N ALA A 69 19.46 31.29 -4.48
CA ALA A 69 18.48 30.22 -4.58
C ALA A 69 18.98 29.20 -5.60
N VAL A 70 19.33 28.00 -5.13
CA VAL A 70 19.80 26.91 -5.98
C VAL A 70 18.60 26.05 -6.40
N LEU A 71 18.23 26.12 -7.68
CA LEU A 71 17.26 25.18 -8.26
C LEU A 71 17.97 23.89 -8.65
N ALA A 72 17.89 22.88 -7.80
CA ALA A 72 18.48 21.55 -8.03
C ALA A 72 17.48 20.62 -8.75
N PHE A 73 17.34 20.79 -10.08
CA PHE A 73 16.45 19.93 -10.89
C PHE A 73 16.87 18.46 -10.86
N GLY A 74 18.17 18.19 -10.80
CA GLY A 74 18.69 16.83 -10.68
C GLY A 74 18.32 16.15 -9.36
N ALA A 75 18.10 16.90 -8.28
CA ALA A 75 17.60 16.35 -7.03
C ALA A 75 16.13 15.89 -7.13
N VAL A 76 15.31 16.59 -7.91
CA VAL A 76 13.90 16.21 -8.15
C VAL A 76 13.84 14.93 -8.99
N VAL A 77 14.66 14.82 -10.04
CA VAL A 77 14.73 13.61 -10.87
C VAL A 77 15.25 12.42 -10.08
N ALA A 78 16.28 12.62 -9.24
CA ALA A 78 16.78 11.59 -8.34
C ALA A 78 15.69 11.12 -7.36
N ALA A 79 14.92 12.04 -6.77
CA ALA A 79 13.81 11.71 -5.89
C ALA A 79 12.68 10.95 -6.63
N ALA A 80 12.39 11.30 -7.89
CA ALA A 80 11.40 10.61 -8.71
C ALA A 80 11.83 9.17 -9.05
N ILE A 81 13.11 8.96 -9.41
CA ILE A 81 13.67 7.63 -9.67
C ILE A 81 13.63 6.80 -8.39
N GLN A 82 14.04 7.37 -7.26
CA GLN A 82 13.97 6.71 -5.95
C GLN A 82 12.53 6.30 -5.63
N PHE A 83 11.56 7.21 -5.80
CA PHE A 83 10.14 6.92 -5.57
C PHE A 83 9.63 5.76 -6.44
N LEU A 84 9.95 5.74 -7.74
CA LEU A 84 9.55 4.66 -8.65
C LEU A 84 10.13 3.32 -8.23
N LEU A 85 11.38 3.28 -7.75
CA LEU A 85 12.02 2.07 -7.26
C LEU A 85 11.41 1.57 -5.95
N VAL A 86 11.06 2.46 -5.03
CA VAL A 86 10.29 2.10 -3.82
C VAL A 86 8.96 1.49 -4.21
N ALA A 87 8.21 2.16 -5.10
CA ALA A 87 6.91 1.69 -5.56
C ALA A 87 7.03 0.31 -6.23
N ALA A 88 8.06 0.09 -7.05
CA ALA A 88 8.35 -1.20 -7.66
C ALA A 88 8.68 -2.28 -6.63
N ALA A 89 9.51 -1.98 -5.63
CA ALA A 89 9.87 -2.93 -4.57
C ALA A 89 8.65 -3.33 -3.73
N VAL A 90 7.82 -2.36 -3.33
CA VAL A 90 6.56 -2.61 -2.62
C VAL A 90 5.60 -3.45 -3.46
N TYR A 91 5.47 -3.11 -4.74
CA TYR A 91 4.63 -3.85 -5.66
C TYR A 91 5.08 -5.31 -5.79
N PHE A 92 6.37 -5.56 -6.01
CA PHE A 92 6.89 -6.92 -6.17
C PHE A 92 6.88 -7.75 -4.89
N VAL A 93 7.13 -7.15 -3.73
CA VAL A 93 7.21 -7.89 -2.44
C VAL A 93 5.84 -8.11 -1.83
N LEU A 94 4.87 -7.21 -2.02
CA LEU A 94 3.54 -7.36 -1.43
C LEU A 94 2.44 -7.59 -2.44
N VAL A 95 2.29 -6.67 -3.40
CA VAL A 95 1.12 -6.66 -4.28
C VAL A 95 1.15 -7.88 -5.18
N PHE A 96 2.30 -8.21 -5.74
CA PHE A 96 2.48 -9.37 -6.61
C PHE A 96 2.17 -10.71 -5.92
N PRO A 97 2.74 -11.07 -4.75
CA PRO A 97 2.39 -12.31 -4.07
C PRO A 97 0.95 -12.31 -3.56
N MET A 98 0.43 -11.18 -3.07
CA MET A 98 -0.96 -11.08 -2.62
C MET A 98 -1.93 -11.31 -3.77
N ASN A 99 -1.66 -10.70 -4.94
CA ASN A 99 -2.48 -10.87 -6.13
C ASN A 99 -2.41 -12.31 -6.66
N LYS A 100 -1.22 -12.93 -6.64
CA LYS A 100 -1.03 -14.33 -7.02
C LYS A 100 -1.70 -15.32 -6.05
N MET A 101 -1.73 -15.01 -4.76
CA MET A 101 -2.46 -15.81 -3.77
C MET A 101 -3.97 -15.68 -3.93
N ARG A 102 -4.47 -14.47 -4.23
CA ARG A 102 -5.89 -14.25 -4.55
C ARG A 102 -6.31 -15.00 -5.80
N GLU A 103 -5.53 -14.92 -6.88
CA GLU A 103 -5.79 -15.67 -8.12
C GLU A 103 -5.80 -17.18 -7.88
N ARG A 104 -4.90 -17.70 -7.04
CA ARG A 104 -4.91 -19.11 -6.62
C ARG A 104 -6.11 -19.48 -5.76
N ALA A 105 -6.56 -18.60 -4.88
CA ALA A 105 -7.75 -18.81 -4.05
C ALA A 105 -9.03 -18.78 -4.91
N GLU A 106 -9.11 -17.86 -5.86
CA GLU A 106 -10.20 -17.76 -6.84
C GLU A 106 -10.22 -18.96 -7.80
N ALA A 107 -9.06 -19.41 -8.27
CA ALA A 107 -8.93 -20.64 -9.07
C ALA A 107 -9.32 -21.90 -8.29
N ARG A 108 -8.99 -21.99 -6.99
CA ARG A 108 -9.46 -23.10 -6.12
C ARG A 108 -10.96 -23.07 -5.87
N ARG A 109 -11.55 -21.88 -5.74
CA ARG A 109 -13.03 -21.71 -5.65
C ARG A 109 -13.72 -22.08 -6.96
N ALA A 110 -13.13 -21.71 -8.11
CA ALA A 110 -13.67 -22.06 -9.43
C ALA A 110 -13.51 -23.56 -9.77
N ALA A 111 -12.51 -24.23 -9.20
CA ALA A 111 -12.27 -25.67 -9.40
C ALA A 111 -13.12 -26.59 -8.51
N GLY A 112 -14.13 -26.07 -7.80
CA GLY A 112 -15.09 -26.88 -7.05
C GLY A 112 -14.51 -27.60 -5.82
N ALA A 113 -13.35 -27.18 -5.31
CA ALA A 113 -12.83 -27.68 -4.04
C ALA A 113 -13.57 -26.99 -2.88
N THR A 114 -14.77 -27.46 -2.61
CA THR A 114 -15.50 -27.22 -1.35
C THR A 114 -14.71 -27.84 -0.20
N GLU A 115 -14.34 -26.99 0.76
CA GLU A 115 -14.12 -27.24 2.20
C GLU A 115 -13.08 -26.24 2.73
N ALA A 116 -13.54 -25.00 2.87
CA ALA A 116 -13.14 -24.23 4.03
C ALA A 116 -14.45 -23.86 4.71
N GLU A 117 -14.66 -24.37 5.92
CA GLU A 117 -15.68 -23.92 6.85
C GLU A 117 -15.66 -22.39 6.93
N VAL A 118 -16.49 -21.76 6.12
CA VAL A 118 -16.93 -20.40 6.31
C VAL A 118 -18.43 -20.54 6.27
N ALA A 119 -19.08 -20.12 7.36
CA ALA A 119 -20.54 -20.05 7.47
C ALA A 119 -21.13 -19.67 6.10
N PRO A 120 -22.17 -20.36 5.62
CA PRO A 120 -22.64 -20.23 4.25
C PRO A 120 -22.76 -18.74 3.92
N ASP A 121 -21.93 -18.31 2.96
CA ASP A 121 -21.86 -16.92 2.51
C ASP A 121 -23.28 -16.42 2.29
N GLU A 122 -23.63 -15.20 2.71
CA GLU A 122 -25.02 -14.72 2.66
C GLU A 122 -25.61 -14.90 1.25
N LEU A 123 -24.77 -14.79 0.21
CA LEU A 123 -25.13 -15.07 -1.17
C LEU A 123 -25.53 -16.53 -1.44
N SER A 124 -24.88 -17.50 -0.81
CA SER A 124 -25.25 -18.92 -0.89
C SER A 124 -26.60 -19.20 -0.22
N LEU A 125 -26.84 -18.66 0.98
CA LEU A 125 -28.13 -18.74 1.66
C LEU A 125 -29.24 -18.05 0.86
N LEU A 126 -28.97 -16.88 0.28
CA LEU A 126 -29.94 -16.16 -0.55
C LEU A 126 -30.25 -16.91 -1.85
N THR A 127 -29.28 -17.64 -2.41
CA THR A 127 -29.49 -18.51 -3.57
C THR A 127 -30.40 -19.68 -3.20
N GLU A 128 -30.14 -20.30 -2.06
CA GLU A 128 -30.95 -21.40 -1.54
C GLU A 128 -32.38 -20.94 -1.22
N ILE A 129 -32.55 -19.77 -0.58
CA ILE A 129 -33.85 -19.15 -0.32
C ILE A 129 -34.60 -18.83 -1.61
N ARG A 130 -33.91 -18.31 -2.64
CA ARG A 130 -34.50 -18.06 -3.97
C ARG A 130 -35.02 -19.36 -4.57
N ASP A 131 -34.23 -20.42 -4.54
CA ASP A 131 -34.57 -21.70 -5.15
C ASP A 131 -35.73 -22.37 -4.40
N LEU A 132 -35.75 -22.29 -3.07
CA LEU A 132 -36.87 -22.74 -2.23
C LEU A 132 -38.14 -21.93 -2.47
N LEU A 133 -38.05 -20.61 -2.70
CA LEU A 133 -39.20 -19.76 -3.03
C LEU A 133 -39.73 -20.01 -4.44
N ALA A 134 -38.86 -20.30 -5.40
CA ALA A 134 -39.25 -20.66 -6.76
C ALA A 134 -39.99 -22.01 -6.76
N ALA A 135 -39.48 -23.00 -6.04
CA ALA A 135 -40.11 -24.32 -5.90
C ALA A 135 -41.46 -24.30 -5.16
N ARG A 136 -41.74 -23.27 -4.35
CA ARG A 136 -43.01 -23.11 -3.62
C ARG A 136 -44.09 -22.37 -4.42
N LYS A 137 -43.75 -21.85 -5.60
CA LYS A 137 -44.65 -21.06 -6.47
C LYS A 137 -45.32 -21.88 -7.57
N GLU A 138 -44.95 -23.16 -7.69
CA GLU A 138 -45.67 -24.21 -8.42
C GLU A 138 -46.53 -25.03 -7.44
#